data_AF-A0AA46QFY1-F1
#
_entry.id   AF-A0AA46QFY1-F1
#
_cell.length_a   1.000
_cell.length_b   1.000
_cell.length_c   1.000
_cell.angle_alpha   90.00
_cell.angle_beta   90.00
_cell.angle_gamma   90.00
#
_symmetry.space_group_name_H-M   'P 1'
#
loop_
_entity.id
_entity.type
_entity.pdbx_description
1 polymer ?
#
loop_
_entity_poly.entity_id
_entity_poly.type
_entity_poly.pdbx_seq_one_letter_code
_entity_poly.pdbx_strand_id
1 'polypeptide(L)'
;MSSRTINRFAFVPQRLKKKPIALALEILARYAKKNGFSISRDNVTFVQKDFYHIKNLQEDPNLDGAWLCFYNFEGVEATHEGLDFTFMDQHLSPYPNFSALEILTTEDIYNAKKDAIDTFIQVTNQMTELCKNDPETAHHMYYNYSKTEADALMDAIIDNTLSRLITPITPDANKWQELREMLAEIDIVMLTDEQYQSLWAL
;
A
#
# COMPACT_ATOMS: atom_id res chain seq x y z
N MET A 1 30.28 -14.11 -3.59
CA MET A 1 29.13 -13.17 -3.67
C MET A 1 28.34 -13.55 -4.91
N SER A 2 27.21 -14.22 -4.72
CA SER A 2 26.32 -14.57 -5.84
C SER A 2 25.49 -13.34 -6.18
N SER A 3 25.68 -12.81 -7.39
CA SER A 3 24.79 -11.79 -7.97
C SER A 3 23.44 -12.46 -8.24
N ARG A 4 22.52 -12.41 -7.28
CA ARG A 4 21.11 -12.75 -7.55
C ARG A 4 20.55 -11.63 -8.41
N THR A 5 20.42 -11.91 -9.70
CA THR A 5 19.74 -11.02 -10.65
C THR A 5 18.25 -11.16 -10.39
N ILE A 6 17.59 -10.08 -9.96
CA ILE A 6 16.14 -10.03 -9.76
C ILE A 6 15.51 -9.87 -11.15
N ASN A 7 14.81 -10.89 -11.64
CA ASN A 7 14.37 -10.94 -13.04
C ASN A 7 12.85 -10.80 -13.21
N ARG A 8 12.03 -11.19 -12.21
CA ARG A 8 10.58 -11.29 -12.38
C ARG A 8 9.77 -10.92 -11.14
N PHE A 9 8.81 -10.02 -11.29
CA PHE A 9 7.86 -9.63 -10.23
C PHE A 9 6.43 -9.96 -10.59
N ALA A 10 5.68 -10.54 -9.65
CA ALA A 10 4.22 -10.64 -9.74
C ALA A 10 3.56 -9.29 -9.41
N PHE A 11 2.49 -8.95 -10.13
CA PHE A 11 1.65 -7.80 -9.79
C PHE A 11 0.16 -8.07 -10.05
N VAL A 12 -0.67 -7.38 -9.28
CA VAL A 12 -2.13 -7.41 -9.36
C VAL A 12 -2.68 -6.49 -10.45
N PRO A 13 -3.72 -6.89 -11.20
CA PRO A 13 -4.38 -6.03 -12.16
C PRO A 13 -5.21 -4.95 -11.47
N GLN A 14 -4.72 -3.72 -11.53
CA GLN A 14 -5.62 -2.58 -11.73
C GLN A 14 -5.57 -2.24 -13.23
N ARG A 15 -6.59 -1.58 -13.80
CA ARG A 15 -6.62 -1.16 -15.22
C ARG A 15 -5.52 -0.12 -15.51
N LEU A 16 -4.27 -0.54 -15.56
CA LEU A 16 -3.13 0.36 -15.48
C LEU A 16 -2.37 0.37 -16.81
N LYS A 17 -2.33 1.55 -17.41
CA LYS A 17 -1.42 1.90 -18.53
C LYS A 17 0.04 1.83 -18.05
N LYS A 18 1.02 2.13 -18.92
CA LYS A 18 2.49 2.12 -18.66
C LYS A 18 3.01 2.72 -17.33
N LYS A 19 2.22 3.52 -16.60
CA LYS A 19 2.66 4.35 -15.44
C LYS A 19 2.98 3.57 -14.15
N PRO A 20 2.18 2.59 -13.69
CA PRO A 20 2.49 1.91 -12.42
C PRO A 20 3.65 0.94 -12.51
N ILE A 21 3.93 0.41 -13.70
CA ILE A 21 5.16 -0.31 -13.99
C ILE A 21 6.37 0.63 -13.84
N ALA A 22 6.26 1.89 -14.29
CA ALA A 22 7.34 2.86 -14.14
C ALA A 22 7.65 3.16 -12.66
N LEU A 23 6.62 3.27 -11.81
CA LEU A 23 6.81 3.47 -10.38
C LEU A 23 7.41 2.25 -9.67
N ALA A 24 6.95 1.04 -10.01
CA ALA A 24 7.56 -0.18 -9.48
C ALA A 24 9.05 -0.28 -9.84
N LEU A 25 9.38 0.02 -11.10
CA LEU A 25 10.76 0.10 -11.57
C LEU A 25 11.58 1.16 -10.82
N GLU A 26 11.00 2.33 -10.55
CA GLU A 26 11.67 3.39 -9.79
C GLU A 26 12.01 2.93 -8.37
N ILE A 27 11.07 2.28 -7.67
CA ILE A 27 11.32 1.75 -6.32
C ILE A 27 12.41 0.68 -6.36
N LEU A 28 12.44 -0.20 -7.36
CA LEU A 28 13.51 -1.18 -7.50
C LEU A 28 14.87 -0.52 -7.81
N ALA A 29 14.89 0.49 -8.68
CA ALA A 29 16.10 1.21 -9.03
C ALA A 29 16.69 1.97 -7.83
N ARG A 30 15.85 2.60 -7.01
CA ARG A 30 16.26 3.28 -5.76
C ARG A 30 16.82 2.30 -4.73
N TYR A 31 16.17 1.16 -4.55
CA TYR A 31 16.68 0.07 -3.71
C TYR A 31 18.05 -0.42 -4.20
N ALA A 32 18.17 -0.70 -5.50
CA ALA A 32 19.41 -1.18 -6.11
C ALA A 32 20.57 -0.19 -5.90
N LYS A 33 20.32 1.09 -6.19
CA LYS A 33 21.28 2.19 -6.00
C LYS A 33 21.77 2.29 -4.56
N LYS A 34 20.86 2.19 -3.58
CA LYS A 34 21.21 2.22 -2.15
C LYS A 34 22.13 1.05 -1.74
N ASN A 35 21.97 -0.10 -2.40
CA ASN A 35 22.72 -1.32 -2.13
C ASN A 35 23.91 -1.55 -3.07
N GLY A 36 24.29 -0.55 -3.88
CA GLY A 36 25.50 -0.60 -4.71
C GLY A 36 25.38 -1.47 -5.97
N PHE A 37 24.16 -1.75 -6.45
CA PHE A 37 23.93 -2.42 -7.72
C PHE A 37 22.97 -1.63 -8.61
N SER A 38 22.72 -2.11 -9.83
CA SER A 38 21.85 -1.44 -10.78
C SER A 38 20.76 -2.37 -11.29
N ILE A 39 19.55 -1.83 -11.40
CA ILE A 39 18.40 -2.46 -12.04
C ILE A 39 17.97 -1.54 -13.18
N SER A 40 17.69 -2.12 -14.34
CA SER A 40 17.11 -1.43 -15.48
C SER A 40 15.87 -2.17 -15.97
N ARG A 41 15.09 -1.49 -16.82
CA ARG A 41 13.90 -2.08 -17.46
C ARG A 41 14.20 -3.34 -18.24
N ASP A 42 15.39 -3.43 -18.83
CA ASP A 42 15.78 -4.59 -19.65
C ASP A 42 16.01 -5.85 -18.82
N ASN A 43 16.23 -5.69 -17.50
CA ASN A 43 16.54 -6.78 -16.58
C ASN A 43 15.35 -7.13 -15.66
N VAL A 44 14.19 -6.48 -15.80
CA VAL A 44 13.02 -6.73 -14.96
C VAL A 44 11.78 -6.99 -15.81
N THR A 45 11.14 -8.13 -15.56
CA THR A 45 9.86 -8.48 -16.17
C THR A 45 8.75 -8.44 -15.14
N PHE A 46 7.69 -7.68 -15.42
CA PHE A 46 6.46 -7.72 -14.62
C PHE A 46 5.50 -8.76 -15.20
N VAL A 47 5.13 -9.73 -14.36
CA VAL A 47 4.20 -10.81 -14.70
C VAL A 47 2.89 -10.55 -13.98
N GLN A 48 1.81 -10.42 -14.75
CA GLN A 48 0.49 -10.24 -14.15
C GLN A 48 0.05 -11.56 -13.50
N LYS A 49 -0.38 -11.48 -12.24
CA LYS A 49 -0.95 -12.59 -11.45
C LYS A 49 -2.26 -12.12 -10.79
N ASP A 50 -2.85 -12.96 -9.94
CA ASP A 50 -3.98 -12.58 -9.10
C ASP A 50 -3.52 -11.92 -7.78
N PHE A 51 -4.42 -11.81 -6.80
CA PHE A 51 -4.16 -11.19 -5.50
C PHE A 51 -3.43 -12.11 -4.50
N TYR A 52 -3.22 -13.39 -4.83
CA TYR A 52 -2.58 -14.36 -3.92
C TYR A 52 -1.06 -14.28 -4.05
N HIS A 53 -0.46 -13.14 -3.68
CA HIS A 53 0.97 -12.87 -3.90
C HIS A 53 1.89 -13.94 -3.32
N ILE A 54 1.69 -14.34 -2.07
CA ILE A 54 2.55 -15.31 -1.37
C ILE A 54 2.42 -16.70 -2.00
N LYS A 55 1.19 -17.15 -2.24
CA LYS A 55 0.94 -18.40 -2.97
C LYS A 55 1.60 -18.42 -4.34
N ASN A 56 1.47 -17.35 -5.13
CA ASN A 56 2.11 -17.25 -6.43
C ASN A 56 3.64 -17.38 -6.34
N LEU A 57 4.27 -16.78 -5.32
CA LEU A 57 5.71 -16.89 -5.07
C LEU A 57 6.14 -18.31 -4.68
N GLN A 58 5.32 -19.03 -3.93
CA GLN A 58 5.60 -20.43 -3.56
C GLN A 58 5.42 -21.39 -4.75
N GLU A 59 4.41 -21.17 -5.59
CA GLU A 59 4.03 -22.08 -6.68
C GLU A 59 4.81 -21.85 -7.98
N ASP A 60 5.23 -20.62 -8.28
CA ASP A 60 5.94 -20.28 -9.51
C ASP A 60 7.42 -19.96 -9.22
N PRO A 61 8.35 -20.92 -9.42
CA PRO A 61 9.77 -20.73 -9.11
C PRO A 61 10.45 -19.71 -10.04
N ASN A 62 9.74 -19.17 -11.03
CA ASN A 62 10.24 -18.10 -11.88
C ASN A 62 9.91 -16.70 -11.35
N LEU A 63 9.21 -16.57 -10.22
CA LEU A 63 8.96 -15.28 -9.59
C LEU A 63 9.99 -15.01 -8.50
N ASP A 64 10.58 -13.81 -8.52
CA ASP A 64 11.57 -13.36 -7.55
C ASP A 64 10.98 -12.44 -6.48
N GLY A 65 9.76 -11.91 -6.71
CA GLY A 65 9.09 -11.02 -5.76
C GLY A 65 7.68 -10.64 -6.18
N ALA A 66 7.00 -9.92 -5.29
CA ALA A 66 5.65 -9.40 -5.51
C ALA A 66 5.62 -7.88 -5.30
N TRP A 67 4.69 -7.21 -5.98
CA TRP A 67 4.54 -5.75 -5.99
C TRP A 67 3.20 -5.34 -5.36
N LEU A 68 3.18 -4.19 -4.68
CA LEU A 68 2.03 -3.71 -3.88
C LEU A 68 1.64 -4.66 -2.73
N CYS A 69 2.64 -5.26 -2.09
CA CYS A 69 2.45 -5.97 -0.84
C CYS A 69 2.23 -4.98 0.32
N PHE A 70 1.44 -5.38 1.31
CA PHE A 70 1.23 -4.65 2.55
C PHE A 70 1.79 -5.42 3.74
N TYR A 71 2.38 -4.70 4.70
CA TYR A 71 2.95 -5.32 5.90
C TYR A 71 1.92 -6.14 6.69
N ASN A 72 0.69 -5.65 6.77
CA ASN A 72 -0.39 -6.28 7.54
C ASN A 72 -1.09 -7.42 6.80
N PHE A 73 -0.83 -7.61 5.50
CA PHE A 73 -1.37 -8.73 4.72
C PHE A 73 -0.24 -9.65 4.28
N GLU A 74 0.40 -9.38 3.16
CA GLU A 74 1.46 -10.24 2.60
C GLU A 74 2.67 -10.35 3.52
N GLY A 75 2.99 -9.32 4.31
CA GLY A 75 4.07 -9.40 5.30
C GLY A 75 3.76 -10.39 6.42
N VAL A 76 2.52 -10.39 6.92
CA VAL A 76 2.05 -11.35 7.94
C VAL A 76 1.96 -12.75 7.33
N GLU A 77 1.35 -12.89 6.15
CA GLU A 77 1.22 -14.16 5.43
C GLU A 77 2.59 -14.79 5.13
N ALA A 78 3.55 -14.01 4.58
CA ALA A 78 4.90 -14.51 4.32
C ALA A 78 5.61 -15.00 5.59
N THR A 79 5.40 -14.30 6.71
CA THR A 79 5.96 -14.73 8.01
C THR A 79 5.29 -16.01 8.51
N HIS A 80 3.96 -16.09 8.40
CA HIS A 80 3.16 -17.24 8.80
C HIS A 80 3.55 -18.51 8.03
N GLU A 81 3.77 -18.36 6.73
CA GLU A 81 4.20 -19.41 5.80
C GLU A 81 5.71 -19.70 5.86
N GLY A 82 6.47 -18.98 6.70
CA GLY A 82 7.91 -19.21 6.90
C GLY A 82 8.79 -18.88 5.69
N LEU A 83 8.36 -17.95 4.83
CA LEU A 83 9.19 -17.50 3.71
C LEU A 83 10.38 -16.68 4.20
N ASP A 84 11.54 -16.87 3.56
CA ASP A 84 12.68 -15.96 3.67
C ASP A 84 12.46 -14.80 2.69
N PHE A 85 12.10 -13.62 3.21
CA PHE A 85 11.77 -12.45 2.38
C PHE A 85 12.44 -11.17 2.87
N THR A 86 12.60 -10.23 1.94
CA THR A 86 12.95 -8.84 2.22
C THR A 86 11.79 -7.96 1.77
N PHE A 87 11.15 -7.26 2.70
CA PHE A 87 10.09 -6.31 2.38
C PHE A 87 10.71 -4.95 2.04
N MET A 88 10.65 -4.56 0.76
CA MET A 88 11.19 -3.29 0.29
C MET A 88 10.20 -2.14 0.56
N ASP A 89 10.34 -1.52 1.73
CA ASP A 89 9.57 -0.34 2.12
C ASP A 89 10.27 0.99 1.80
N GLN A 90 9.65 2.11 2.20
CA GLN A 90 10.21 3.45 2.06
C GLN A 90 11.54 3.65 2.81
N HIS A 91 11.86 2.83 3.81
CA HIS A 91 13.13 2.93 4.54
C HIS A 91 14.24 2.22 3.78
N LEU A 92 13.96 1.07 3.15
CA LEU A 92 14.92 0.33 2.33
C LEU A 92 15.07 0.88 0.92
N SER A 93 13.99 1.41 0.34
CA SER A 93 13.98 2.13 -0.92
C SER A 93 13.30 3.47 -0.70
N PRO A 94 14.04 4.59 -0.58
CA PRO A 94 13.42 5.88 -0.28
C PRO A 94 12.37 6.31 -1.33
N TYR A 95 11.09 6.15 -0.99
CA TYR A 95 9.94 6.65 -1.71
C TYR A 95 8.89 7.19 -0.71
N PRO A 96 8.34 8.39 -0.91
CA PRO A 96 7.39 9.00 0.02
C PRO A 96 5.97 8.41 -0.12
N ASN A 97 5.42 7.87 0.97
CA ASN A 97 3.97 7.66 1.21
C ASN A 97 3.13 7.00 0.09
N PHE A 98 3.74 6.25 -0.83
CA PHE A 98 3.05 5.73 -2.04
C PHE A 98 1.94 4.71 -1.76
N SER A 99 2.05 3.92 -0.69
CA SER A 99 1.12 2.82 -0.38
C SER A 99 0.15 3.14 0.76
N ALA A 100 -0.06 4.41 1.11
CA ALA A 100 -1.03 4.79 2.13
C ALA A 100 -2.46 4.72 1.57
N LEU A 101 -3.40 4.26 2.40
CA LEU A 101 -4.83 4.26 2.10
C LEU A 101 -5.47 5.53 2.64
N GLU A 102 -6.24 6.21 1.82
CA GLU A 102 -6.94 7.45 2.15
C GLU A 102 -8.43 7.34 1.81
N ILE A 103 -9.24 8.11 2.52
CA ILE A 103 -10.64 8.34 2.16
C ILE A 103 -10.67 9.52 1.19
N LEU A 104 -11.19 9.29 0.00
CA LEU A 104 -11.22 10.28 -1.08
C LEU A 104 -12.66 10.56 -1.51
N THR A 105 -12.97 11.82 -1.75
CA THR A 105 -14.22 12.28 -2.37
C THR A 105 -13.91 13.44 -3.32
N THR A 106 -14.85 13.78 -4.19
CA THR A 106 -14.78 15.01 -4.99
C THR A 106 -15.37 16.19 -4.21
N GLU A 107 -14.94 17.40 -4.52
CA GLU A 107 -15.50 18.65 -3.98
C GLU A 107 -17.02 18.72 -4.12
N ASP A 108 -17.56 18.42 -5.32
CA ASP A 108 -19.01 18.44 -5.58
C ASP A 108 -19.79 17.52 -4.63
N ILE A 109 -19.29 16.29 -4.42
CA ILE A 109 -19.91 15.32 -3.50
C ILE A 109 -19.76 15.78 -2.05
N TYR A 110 -18.61 16.34 -1.67
CA TYR A 110 -18.41 16.87 -0.33
C TYR A 110 -19.40 17.98 -0.03
N ASN A 111 -19.51 18.97 -0.91
CA ASN A 111 -20.44 20.10 -0.78
C ASN A 111 -21.90 19.65 -0.74
N ALA A 112 -22.29 18.66 -1.57
CA ALA A 112 -23.66 18.17 -1.61
C ALA A 112 -24.03 17.27 -0.41
N LYS A 113 -23.07 16.64 0.26
CA LYS A 113 -23.31 15.63 1.31
C LYS A 113 -22.51 15.88 2.60
N LYS A 114 -22.12 17.14 2.84
CA LYS A 114 -21.19 17.53 3.90
C LYS A 114 -21.53 16.90 5.25
N ASP A 115 -22.75 17.09 5.74
CA ASP A 115 -23.16 16.57 7.06
C ASP A 115 -23.04 15.04 7.16
N ALA A 116 -23.39 14.32 6.09
CA ALA A 116 -23.31 12.87 6.06
C ALA A 116 -21.84 12.37 6.02
N ILE A 117 -20.98 13.06 5.27
CA ILE A 117 -19.56 12.72 5.18
C ILE A 117 -18.85 13.06 6.49
N ASP A 118 -19.11 14.23 7.08
CA ASP A 118 -18.55 14.62 8.37
C ASP A 118 -18.99 13.64 9.47
N THR A 119 -20.25 13.21 9.47
CA THR A 119 -20.75 12.16 10.37
C THR A 119 -20.05 10.82 10.13
N PHE A 120 -19.87 10.42 8.88
CA PHE A 120 -19.15 9.19 8.53
C PHE A 120 -17.72 9.21 9.08
N ILE A 121 -16.97 10.29 8.85
CA ILE A 121 -15.61 10.46 9.37
C ILE A 121 -15.58 10.45 10.90
N GLN A 122 -16.53 11.13 11.55
CA GLN A 122 -16.65 11.13 13.01
C GLN A 122 -16.86 9.71 13.56
N VAL A 123 -17.82 8.96 13.00
CA VAL A 123 -18.12 7.59 13.43
C VAL A 123 -16.94 6.67 13.13
N THR A 124 -16.30 6.79 11.97
CA THR A 124 -15.09 6.01 11.65
C THR A 124 -13.98 6.26 12.66
N ASN A 125 -13.70 7.51 13.03
CA ASN A 125 -12.72 7.83 14.07
C ASN A 125 -13.05 7.17 15.42
N GLN A 126 -14.32 7.25 15.85
CA GLN A 126 -14.76 6.61 17.10
C GLN A 126 -14.62 5.09 17.06
N MET A 127 -15.01 4.47 15.94
CA MET A 127 -14.92 3.02 15.76
C MET A 127 -13.48 2.55 15.65
N THR A 128 -12.61 3.30 15.00
CA THR A 128 -11.18 2.98 14.95
C THR A 128 -10.55 3.03 16.34
N GLU A 129 -10.85 4.05 17.15
CA GLU A 129 -10.40 4.10 18.55
C GLU A 129 -10.96 2.94 19.37
N LEU A 130 -12.24 2.59 19.20
CA LEU A 130 -12.83 1.43 19.86
C LEU A 130 -12.09 0.15 19.49
N CYS A 131 -11.89 -0.13 18.20
CA CYS A 131 -11.22 -1.34 17.74
C CYS A 131 -9.74 -1.41 18.15
N LYS A 132 -9.05 -0.27 18.25
CA LYS A 132 -7.66 -0.22 18.75
C LYS A 132 -7.57 -0.53 20.24
N ASN A 133 -8.56 -0.10 21.01
CA ASN A 133 -8.60 -0.30 22.46
C ASN A 133 -9.21 -1.65 22.86
N ASP A 134 -9.96 -2.29 21.97
CA ASP A 134 -10.57 -3.59 22.16
C ASP A 134 -10.44 -4.45 20.88
N PRO A 135 -9.28 -5.12 20.69
CA PRO A 135 -9.06 -6.00 19.55
C PRO A 135 -10.06 -7.15 19.48
N GLU A 136 -10.50 -7.73 20.60
CA GLU A 136 -11.48 -8.82 20.59
C GLU A 136 -12.79 -8.38 19.93
N THR A 137 -13.26 -7.17 20.22
CA THR A 137 -14.41 -6.59 19.54
C THR A 137 -14.15 -6.38 18.04
N ALA A 138 -12.95 -5.94 17.64
CA ALA A 138 -12.61 -5.79 16.23
C ALA A 138 -12.65 -7.12 15.46
N HIS A 139 -12.10 -8.19 16.04
CA HIS A 139 -12.19 -9.55 15.52
C HIS A 139 -13.64 -10.01 15.37
N HIS A 140 -14.43 -9.85 16.44
CA HIS A 140 -15.84 -10.24 16.42
C HIS A 140 -16.62 -9.51 15.33
N MET A 141 -16.44 -8.18 15.21
CA MET A 141 -17.07 -7.38 14.17
C MET A 141 -16.65 -7.83 12.77
N TYR A 142 -15.35 -8.08 12.56
CA TYR A 142 -14.83 -8.53 11.27
C TYR A 142 -15.46 -9.87 10.87
N TYR A 143 -15.34 -10.91 11.69
CA TYR A 143 -15.84 -12.25 11.35
C TYR A 143 -17.36 -12.30 11.25
N ASN A 144 -18.07 -11.55 12.09
CA ASN A 144 -19.52 -11.46 11.96
C ASN A 144 -19.94 -10.77 10.65
N TYR A 145 -19.19 -9.79 10.16
CA TYR A 145 -19.52 -9.13 8.90
C TYR A 145 -19.07 -9.93 7.66
N SER A 146 -17.79 -10.33 7.62
CA SER A 146 -17.16 -10.97 6.47
C SER A 146 -17.67 -12.39 6.24
N LYS A 147 -18.13 -13.06 7.30
CA LYS A 147 -18.47 -14.49 7.33
C LYS A 147 -17.28 -15.41 6.99
N THR A 148 -16.06 -14.87 7.01
CA THR A 148 -14.83 -15.67 6.91
C THR A 148 -14.72 -16.57 8.15
N GLU A 149 -14.26 -17.80 7.96
CA GLU A 149 -13.92 -18.68 9.09
C GLU A 149 -12.72 -18.09 9.83
N ALA A 150 -12.76 -18.12 11.16
CA ALA A 150 -11.66 -17.61 11.96
C ALA A 150 -10.46 -18.55 11.86
N ASP A 151 -9.28 -17.97 11.59
CA ASP A 151 -8.02 -18.68 11.58
C ASP A 151 -6.88 -17.79 12.10
N ALA A 152 -5.76 -18.42 12.45
CA ALA A 152 -4.63 -17.74 13.06
C ALA A 152 -3.94 -16.72 12.13
N LEU A 153 -4.06 -16.89 10.81
CA LEU A 153 -3.48 -15.97 9.84
C LEU A 153 -4.32 -14.68 9.78
N MET A 154 -5.63 -14.81 9.63
CA MET A 154 -6.55 -13.69 9.61
C MET A 154 -6.54 -12.94 10.95
N ASP A 155 -6.44 -13.66 12.07
CA ASP A 155 -6.28 -13.04 13.39
C ASP A 155 -5.05 -12.12 13.44
N ALA A 156 -3.90 -12.63 12.97
CA ALA A 156 -2.66 -11.86 12.93
C ALA A 156 -2.74 -10.67 11.96
N ILE A 157 -3.45 -10.81 10.83
CA ILE A 157 -3.72 -9.72 9.88
C ILE A 157 -4.56 -8.62 10.55
N ILE A 158 -5.63 -8.98 11.25
CA ILE A 158 -6.49 -8.03 11.97
C ILE A 158 -5.66 -7.27 13.01
N ASP A 159 -4.94 -7.98 13.87
CA ASP A 159 -4.11 -7.37 14.92
C ASP A 159 -3.06 -6.42 14.35
N ASN A 160 -2.38 -6.83 13.28
CA ASN A 160 -1.38 -5.99 12.63
C ASN A 160 -2.02 -4.74 12.00
N THR A 161 -3.21 -4.89 11.42
CA THR A 161 -3.98 -3.79 10.81
C THR A 161 -4.39 -2.74 11.84
N LEU A 162 -4.86 -3.16 13.03
CA LEU A 162 -5.28 -2.24 14.09
C LEU A 162 -4.19 -1.23 14.48
N SER A 163 -2.94 -1.69 14.57
CA SER A 163 -1.79 -0.84 14.88
C SER A 163 -1.46 0.21 13.81
N ARG A 164 -2.01 0.07 12.60
CA ARG A 164 -1.74 0.92 11.43
C ARG A 164 -2.84 1.95 11.17
N LEU A 165 -3.96 1.86 11.87
CA LEU A 165 -5.05 2.81 11.71
C LEU A 165 -4.70 4.16 12.35
N ILE A 166 -4.73 5.21 11.52
CA ILE A 166 -4.40 6.59 11.89
C ILE A 166 -5.69 7.31 12.28
N THR A 167 -5.68 7.90 13.48
CA THR A 167 -6.77 8.67 14.07
C THR A 167 -6.21 9.91 14.77
N PRO A 168 -6.88 11.08 14.67
CA PRO A 168 -8.07 11.33 13.86
C PRO A 168 -7.78 11.37 12.35
N ILE A 169 -8.75 10.95 11.54
CA ILE A 169 -8.74 11.11 10.09
C ILE A 169 -8.92 12.60 9.78
N THR A 170 -7.86 13.21 9.27
CA THR A 170 -7.84 14.62 8.86
C THR A 170 -7.05 14.78 7.57
N PRO A 171 -7.45 15.67 6.65
CA PRO A 171 -6.63 16.03 5.50
C PRO A 171 -5.27 16.58 5.93
N ASP A 172 -4.20 16.20 5.24
CA ASP A 172 -2.84 16.68 5.51
C ASP A 172 -2.06 16.87 4.20
N ALA A 173 -2.03 18.11 3.72
CA ALA A 173 -1.28 18.46 2.51
C ALA A 173 0.24 18.26 2.65
N ASN A 174 0.80 18.38 3.85
CA ASN A 174 2.24 18.28 4.04
C ASN A 174 2.70 16.83 3.91
N LYS A 175 1.89 15.88 4.39
CA LYS A 175 2.14 14.42 4.25
C LYS A 175 2.36 14.00 2.79
N TRP A 176 1.69 14.65 1.85
CA TRP A 176 1.68 14.24 0.43
C TRP A 176 2.63 15.06 -0.45
N GLN A 177 3.27 16.10 0.09
CA GLN A 177 4.11 17.02 -0.69
C GLN A 177 5.30 16.29 -1.32
N GLU A 178 6.02 15.47 -0.56
CA GLU A 178 7.16 14.70 -1.08
C GLU A 178 6.73 13.72 -2.18
N LEU A 179 5.54 13.09 -2.04
CA LEU A 179 5.00 12.22 -3.08
C LEU A 179 4.69 12.99 -4.36
N ARG A 180 4.07 14.17 -4.25
CA ARG A 180 3.83 15.03 -5.41
C ARG A 180 5.13 15.37 -6.13
N GLU A 181 6.17 15.75 -5.40
CA GLU A 181 7.48 16.10 -5.97
C GLU A 181 8.12 14.91 -6.68
N MET A 182 8.13 13.73 -6.04
CA MET A 182 8.65 12.51 -6.65
C MET A 182 7.87 12.14 -7.92
N LEU A 183 6.52 12.19 -7.90
CA LEU A 183 5.71 11.87 -9.07
C LEU A 183 5.95 12.80 -10.26
N ALA A 184 6.32 14.06 -9.99
CA ALA A 184 6.75 15.00 -11.01
C ALA A 184 8.17 14.68 -11.53
N GLU A 185 9.11 14.34 -10.65
CA GLU A 185 10.49 13.92 -11.02
C GLU A 185 10.48 12.76 -12.04
N ILE A 186 9.54 11.82 -11.90
CA ILE A 186 9.45 10.62 -12.74
C ILE A 186 8.37 10.70 -13.84
N ASP A 187 7.90 11.91 -14.18
CA ASP A 187 6.95 12.17 -15.27
C ASP A 187 5.61 11.40 -15.17
N ILE A 188 5.16 11.07 -13.95
CA ILE A 188 3.87 10.39 -13.74
C ILE A 188 2.72 11.40 -13.68
N VAL A 189 2.85 12.40 -12.82
CA VAL A 189 1.87 13.48 -12.61
C VAL A 189 2.61 14.75 -12.26
N MET A 190 2.23 15.86 -12.88
CA MET A 190 2.70 17.20 -12.54
C MET A 190 1.49 18.05 -12.15
N LEU A 191 1.49 18.55 -10.92
CA LEU A 191 0.52 19.52 -10.42
C LEU A 191 1.25 20.82 -10.12
N THR A 192 0.69 21.95 -10.52
CA THR A 192 1.14 23.26 -10.02
C THR A 192 0.85 23.38 -8.53
N ASP A 193 1.49 24.34 -7.84
CA ASP A 193 1.21 24.56 -6.41
C ASP A 193 -0.24 24.91 -6.18
N GLU A 194 -0.83 25.73 -7.06
CA GLU A 194 -2.25 26.10 -7.01
C GLU A 194 -3.16 24.87 -7.15
N GLN A 195 -2.90 24.00 -8.14
CA GLN A 195 -3.66 22.76 -8.32
C GLN A 195 -3.55 21.86 -7.11
N TYR A 196 -2.35 21.73 -6.53
CA TYR A 196 -2.14 20.89 -5.36
C TYR A 196 -2.86 21.44 -4.13
N GLN A 197 -2.74 22.75 -3.86
CA GLN A 197 -3.41 23.38 -2.73
C GLN A 197 -4.94 23.30 -2.86
N SER A 198 -5.49 23.38 -4.08
CA SER A 198 -6.93 23.20 -4.29
C SER A 198 -7.47 21.82 -3.90
N LEU A 199 -6.63 20.77 -3.85
CA LEU A 199 -7.06 19.44 -3.40
C LEU A 199 -7.42 19.42 -1.90
N TRP A 200 -6.96 20.42 -1.15
CA TRP A 200 -7.07 20.48 0.31
C TRP A 200 -7.97 21.62 0.80
N ALA A 201 -8.50 22.44 -0.12
CA ALA A 201 -9.44 23.50 0.20
C ALA A 201 -10.82 22.88 0.46
N LEU A 202 -11.14 22.64 1.74
CA LEU A 202 -12.44 22.16 2.22
C LEU A 202 -13.20 23.28 2.94
#